data_AF-A0A5C7BCP7-F1
#
_entry.id   AF-A0A5C7BCP7-F1
#
_cell.length_a   1.000
_cell.length_b   1.000
_cell.length_c   1.000
_cell.angle_alpha   90.00
_cell.angle_beta   90.00
_cell.angle_gamma   90.00
#
_symmetry.space_group_name_H-M   'P 1'
#
loop_
_entity.id
_entity.type
_entity.pdbx_description
1 polymer ?
#
loop_
_entity_poly.entity_id
_entity_poly.type
_entity_poly.pdbx_seq_one_letter_code
_entity_poly.pdbx_strand_id
1 'polypeptide(L)'
;MKNLIVLMLLLLFVFGCNKTKDKSYVSTTEIEKVESHPGKKLMQINCYVCHSPTASHDDRIGPPMVAVKKHYLEDGMTKEQFTNDIQNWINNPTKDTAKMHGAVKRFGVMPKQVFPEETIKQISDYMFDYDIEEPTWFEDHFNSKKVKQKGQGLGKKKGNHKQQEQANAEDLTDGKRGLNYALTTKAVLGRNLMGILQKKGTIEALTFCNTKAYPLTDSMATVHNATIKRVTDKPRNPDNIANSEELIYIEKFKERVFNEDEIDPIVIQLNDKVQFYYPIITNSMCLQCHGKPNETIKKDVLNTIAQFYPKDKAIGYEINEVRGLWSVSFEK
;
A
#
# COMPACT_ATOMS: atom_id res chain seq x y z
N MET A 1 85.07 -2.18 -20.77
CA MET A 1 85.28 -1.20 -19.68
C MET A 1 84.24 -0.10 -19.84
N LYS A 2 83.49 0.21 -18.77
CA LYS A 2 82.84 1.50 -18.39
C LYS A 2 82.41 2.43 -19.54
N ASN A 3 81.22 3.02 -19.67
CA ASN A 3 80.05 3.33 -18.84
C ASN A 3 79.04 3.93 -19.86
N LEU A 4 77.77 3.53 -19.90
CA LEU A 4 76.63 4.16 -19.22
C LEU A 4 76.13 5.50 -19.83
N ILE A 5 75.02 5.41 -20.61
CA ILE A 5 73.77 6.24 -20.68
C ILE A 5 73.96 7.77 -20.90
N VAL A 6 73.29 8.51 -21.82
CA VAL A 6 71.86 8.81 -21.98
C VAL A 6 71.68 9.65 -23.26
N LEU A 7 70.83 9.27 -24.24
CA LEU A 7 69.90 10.18 -24.93
C LEU A 7 68.96 9.42 -25.91
N MET A 8 67.66 9.49 -25.61
CA MET A 8 66.55 9.75 -26.54
C MET A 8 66.44 8.89 -27.82
N LEU A 9 65.49 7.94 -27.85
CA LEU A 9 64.58 7.85 -29.00
C LEU A 9 63.25 7.14 -28.66
N LEU A 10 62.20 7.87 -29.02
CA LEU A 10 60.79 7.51 -29.12
C LEU A 10 60.57 6.07 -29.64
N LEU A 11 59.73 5.29 -28.96
CA LEU A 11 59.01 4.19 -29.59
C LEU A 11 57.60 4.05 -29.00
N LEU A 12 56.64 4.27 -29.90
CA LEU A 12 55.20 4.14 -29.73
C LEU A 12 54.82 2.79 -29.11
N PHE A 13 53.99 2.83 -28.06
CA PHE A 13 53.10 1.71 -27.75
C PHE A 13 51.65 2.19 -27.78
N VAL A 14 50.92 1.58 -28.71
CA VAL A 14 49.53 1.82 -29.07
C VAL A 14 48.62 1.01 -28.14
N PHE A 15 47.57 1.69 -27.64
CA PHE A 15 46.26 1.23 -27.17
C PHE A 15 46.06 -0.19 -26.60
N GLY A 16 45.46 -0.22 -25.40
CA GLY A 16 44.76 -1.38 -24.85
C GLY A 16 43.92 -1.04 -23.61
N CYS A 17 42.91 -0.17 -23.74
CA CYS A 17 41.91 0.05 -22.69
C CYS A 17 41.01 -1.19 -22.54
N ASN A 18 41.24 -2.01 -21.51
CA ASN A 18 40.28 -3.02 -21.08
C ASN A 18 39.29 -2.38 -20.08
N LYS A 19 38.15 -1.89 -20.60
CA LYS A 19 36.98 -1.52 -19.79
C LYS A 19 36.32 -2.79 -19.26
N THR A 20 36.72 -3.25 -18.08
CA THR A 20 35.85 -4.09 -17.24
C THR A 20 34.96 -3.17 -16.41
N LYS A 21 33.73 -2.95 -16.87
CA LYS A 21 32.65 -2.43 -16.01
C LYS A 21 32.17 -3.57 -15.14
N ASP A 22 32.39 -3.49 -13.84
CA ASP A 22 31.65 -4.31 -12.89
C ASP A 22 31.45 -3.59 -11.56
N LYS A 23 30.24 -3.75 -11.02
CA LYS A 23 29.64 -3.18 -9.78
C LYS A 23 29.08 -1.76 -9.89
N SER A 24 27.79 -1.67 -10.23
CA SER A 24 26.93 -0.53 -9.89
C SER A 24 26.73 -0.49 -8.37
N TYR A 25 27.55 0.29 -7.68
CA TYR A 25 27.18 0.83 -6.37
C TYR A 25 26.07 1.85 -6.63
N VAL A 26 24.82 1.51 -6.26
CA VAL A 26 23.76 2.51 -6.14
C VAL A 26 24.23 3.52 -5.10
N SER A 27 24.25 4.81 -5.47
CA SER A 27 24.71 5.87 -4.57
C SER A 27 23.80 5.93 -3.34
N THR A 28 24.35 6.19 -2.14
CA THR A 28 23.56 6.45 -0.93
C THR A 28 22.51 7.55 -1.17
N THR A 29 22.83 8.53 -2.04
CA THR A 29 21.91 9.59 -2.46
C THR A 29 20.72 9.08 -3.28
N GLU A 30 20.87 8.01 -4.07
CA GLU A 30 19.75 7.41 -4.82
C GLU A 30 18.83 6.59 -3.89
N ILE A 31 19.40 5.89 -2.91
CA ILE A 31 18.63 5.16 -1.89
C ILE A 31 17.83 6.15 -1.02
N GLU A 32 18.44 7.24 -0.58
CA GLU A 32 17.75 8.31 0.17
C GLU A 32 16.63 8.96 -0.65
N LYS A 33 16.84 9.18 -1.96
CA LYS A 33 15.80 9.72 -2.85
C LYS A 33 14.63 8.76 -3.04
N VAL A 34 14.88 7.46 -3.18
CA VAL A 34 13.84 6.43 -3.26
C VAL A 34 13.02 6.36 -1.97
N GLU A 35 13.69 6.36 -0.81
CA GLU A 35 13.05 6.35 0.51
C GLU A 35 12.24 7.63 0.77
N SER A 36 12.73 8.78 0.32
CA SER A 36 12.09 10.09 0.55
C SER A 36 11.00 10.45 -0.45
N HIS A 37 10.88 9.74 -1.59
CA HIS A 37 9.87 10.07 -2.59
C HIS A 37 8.44 9.88 -2.04
N PRO A 38 7.58 10.91 -2.07
CA PRO A 38 6.26 10.84 -1.43
C PRO A 38 5.36 9.75 -2.02
N GLY A 39 5.48 9.50 -3.33
CA GLY A 39 4.80 8.42 -4.05
C GLY A 39 5.05 7.01 -3.49
N LYS A 40 6.25 6.71 -2.98
CA LYS A 40 6.55 5.41 -2.35
C LYS A 40 5.64 5.19 -1.16
N LYS A 41 5.57 6.18 -0.27
CA LYS A 41 4.75 6.10 0.93
C LYS A 41 3.28 6.04 0.57
N LEU A 42 2.80 6.92 -0.32
CA LEU A 42 1.41 6.90 -0.77
C LEU A 42 1.00 5.54 -1.37
N MET A 43 1.88 4.87 -2.10
CA MET A 43 1.61 3.53 -2.64
C MET A 43 1.53 2.46 -1.54
N GLN A 44 2.46 2.47 -0.58
CA GLN A 44 2.42 1.56 0.56
C GLN A 44 1.13 1.71 1.36
N ILE A 45 0.66 2.96 1.50
CA ILE A 45 -0.55 3.32 2.25
C ILE A 45 -1.82 2.90 1.52
N ASN A 46 -1.92 3.23 0.24
CA ASN A 46 -3.18 3.14 -0.51
C ASN A 46 -3.31 1.84 -1.31
N CYS A 47 -2.20 1.26 -1.75
CA CYS A 47 -2.20 0.16 -2.72
C CYS A 47 -1.81 -1.19 -2.10
N TYR A 48 -0.85 -1.22 -1.17
CA TYR A 48 -0.28 -2.49 -0.67
C TYR A 48 -1.23 -3.32 0.18
N VAL A 49 -2.36 -2.77 0.65
CA VAL A 49 -3.43 -3.56 1.28
C VAL A 49 -3.83 -4.74 0.39
N CYS A 50 -3.91 -4.52 -0.93
CA CYS A 50 -4.28 -5.54 -1.92
C CYS A 50 -3.12 -5.94 -2.84
N HIS A 51 -2.18 -5.02 -3.10
CA HIS A 51 -1.10 -5.16 -4.08
C HIS A 51 0.30 -5.34 -3.44
N SER A 52 0.34 -5.84 -2.20
CA SER A 52 1.56 -6.05 -1.42
C SER A 52 2.68 -6.77 -2.20
N PRO A 53 3.94 -6.36 -2.01
CA PRO A 53 5.11 -7.03 -2.60
C PRO A 53 5.48 -8.33 -1.87
N THR A 54 5.07 -8.51 -0.61
CA THR A 54 5.50 -9.64 0.22
C THR A 54 4.45 -10.74 0.39
N ALA A 55 3.20 -10.52 -0.05
CA ALA A 55 2.15 -11.51 0.08
C ALA A 55 2.44 -12.80 -0.74
N SER A 56 2.10 -13.96 -0.17
CA SER A 56 2.25 -15.29 -0.79
C SER A 56 1.39 -15.41 -2.05
N HIS A 57 1.65 -16.38 -2.94
CA HIS A 57 0.82 -16.52 -4.14
C HIS A 57 -0.67 -16.68 -3.83
N ASP A 58 -1.04 -17.48 -2.81
CA ASP A 58 -2.42 -17.87 -2.52
C ASP A 58 -3.19 -16.87 -1.64
N ASP A 59 -2.47 -16.03 -0.88
CA ASP A 59 -3.08 -15.07 0.05
C ASP A 59 -3.22 -13.66 -0.54
N ARG A 60 -2.90 -13.51 -1.83
CA ARG A 60 -2.95 -12.21 -2.52
C ARG A 60 -4.35 -11.87 -3.01
N ILE A 61 -4.68 -10.58 -2.86
CA ILE A 61 -6.00 -10.02 -3.22
C ILE A 61 -5.98 -9.36 -4.61
N GLY A 62 -4.91 -8.66 -4.98
CA GLY A 62 -4.68 -8.11 -6.32
C GLY A 62 -3.33 -8.56 -6.87
N PRO A 63 -2.93 -8.23 -8.12
CA PRO A 63 -1.56 -8.44 -8.63
C PRO A 63 -0.52 -7.57 -7.88
N PRO A 64 0.79 -7.91 -7.82
CA PRO A 64 1.74 -7.09 -7.08
C PRO A 64 1.98 -5.78 -7.84
N MET A 65 2.30 -4.68 -7.14
CA MET A 65 2.46 -3.38 -7.82
C MET A 65 3.53 -3.40 -8.92
N VAL A 66 4.59 -4.21 -8.78
CA VAL A 66 5.56 -4.44 -9.85
C VAL A 66 4.94 -5.03 -11.12
N ALA A 67 3.93 -5.89 -11.00
CA ALA A 67 3.20 -6.41 -12.15
C ALA A 67 2.34 -5.32 -12.80
N VAL A 68 1.72 -4.47 -11.98
CA VAL A 68 0.96 -3.31 -12.48
C VAL A 68 1.89 -2.39 -13.27
N LYS A 69 3.03 -2.00 -12.68
CA LYS A 69 4.07 -1.21 -13.36
C LYS A 69 4.45 -1.84 -14.70
N LYS A 70 4.88 -3.11 -14.73
CA LYS A 70 5.34 -3.77 -15.96
C LYS A 70 4.27 -3.91 -17.05
N HIS A 71 2.98 -3.92 -16.69
CA HIS A 71 1.89 -4.03 -17.66
C HIS A 71 1.36 -2.68 -18.16
N TYR A 72 1.51 -1.62 -17.36
CA TYR A 72 1.06 -0.28 -17.70
C TYR A 72 2.16 0.60 -18.30
N LEU A 73 3.42 0.32 -17.96
CA LEU A 73 4.58 1.03 -18.51
C LEU A 73 5.00 0.40 -19.85
N GLU A 74 4.68 1.06 -20.95
CA GLU A 74 5.04 0.66 -22.30
C GLU A 74 6.34 1.34 -22.76
N ASP A 75 7.07 0.71 -23.68
CA ASP A 75 8.34 1.26 -24.19
C ASP A 75 8.09 2.60 -24.91
N GLY A 76 8.84 3.63 -24.51
CA GLY A 76 8.72 4.98 -25.08
C GLY A 76 7.56 5.82 -24.55
N MET A 77 6.78 5.30 -23.60
CA MET A 77 5.71 6.03 -22.93
C MET A 77 6.26 7.19 -22.10
N THR A 78 5.59 8.35 -22.13
CA THR A 78 5.91 9.47 -21.24
C THR A 78 5.36 9.24 -19.83
N LYS A 79 5.94 9.90 -18.83
CA LYS A 79 5.44 9.86 -17.45
C LYS A 79 3.98 10.32 -17.33
N GLU A 80 3.60 11.32 -18.12
CA GLU A 80 2.22 11.82 -18.19
C GLU A 80 1.26 10.75 -18.73
N GLN A 81 1.63 10.06 -19.82
CA GLN A 81 0.84 8.95 -20.37
C GLN A 81 0.68 7.81 -19.36
N PHE A 82 1.77 7.42 -18.69
CA PHE A 82 1.73 6.40 -17.64
C PHE A 82 0.80 6.81 -16.48
N THR A 83 0.91 8.05 -16.02
CA THR A 83 0.07 8.58 -14.95
C THR A 83 -1.40 8.57 -15.34
N ASN A 84 -1.72 9.04 -16.55
CA ASN A 84 -3.09 9.07 -17.08
C ASN A 84 -3.67 7.65 -17.19
N ASP A 85 -2.90 6.67 -17.65
CA ASP A 85 -3.36 5.28 -17.75
C ASP A 85 -3.67 4.66 -16.38
N ILE A 86 -2.83 4.94 -15.37
CA ILE A 86 -3.05 4.49 -13.99
C ILE A 86 -4.29 5.19 -13.40
N GLN A 87 -4.42 6.50 -13.56
CA GLN A 87 -5.58 7.28 -13.09
C GLN A 87 -6.88 6.80 -13.73
N ASN A 88 -6.90 6.62 -15.05
CA ASN A 88 -8.07 6.15 -15.79
C ASN A 88 -8.54 4.78 -15.30
N TRP A 89 -7.60 3.86 -15.06
CA TRP A 89 -7.93 2.54 -14.51
C TRP A 89 -8.50 2.63 -13.09
N ILE A 90 -7.91 3.43 -12.20
CA ILE A 90 -8.36 3.59 -10.82
C ILE A 90 -9.76 4.24 -10.76
N ASN A 91 -10.01 5.23 -11.62
CA ASN A 91 -11.28 5.97 -11.67
C ASN A 91 -12.44 5.13 -12.21
N ASN A 92 -12.15 4.22 -13.15
CA ASN A 92 -13.17 3.36 -13.75
C ASN A 92 -12.63 1.95 -14.10
N PRO A 93 -12.38 1.11 -13.08
CA PRO A 93 -11.88 -0.24 -13.30
C PRO A 93 -13.02 -1.11 -13.85
N THR A 94 -12.89 -1.57 -15.09
CA THR A 94 -13.84 -2.48 -15.72
C THR A 94 -13.11 -3.68 -16.32
N LYS A 95 -13.85 -4.73 -16.68
CA LYS A 95 -13.25 -5.89 -17.33
C LYS A 95 -12.64 -5.54 -18.70
N ASP A 96 -13.29 -4.61 -19.41
CA ASP A 96 -12.95 -4.26 -20.80
C ASP A 96 -11.80 -3.26 -20.88
N THR A 97 -11.69 -2.36 -19.90
CA THR A 97 -10.60 -1.37 -19.80
C THR A 97 -9.31 -1.94 -19.18
N ALA A 98 -9.29 -3.22 -18.81
CA ALA A 98 -8.18 -3.81 -18.07
C ALA A 98 -7.00 -4.17 -18.98
N LYS A 99 -5.84 -3.53 -18.80
CA LYS A 99 -4.59 -4.01 -19.45
C LYS A 99 -4.13 -5.37 -18.91
N MET A 100 -4.55 -5.74 -17.70
CA MET A 100 -4.18 -6.98 -17.01
C MET A 100 -5.34 -8.00 -16.97
N HIS A 101 -5.88 -8.43 -18.11
CA HIS A 101 -7.01 -9.37 -18.16
C HIS A 101 -6.80 -10.66 -17.36
N GLY A 102 -5.57 -11.19 -17.32
CA GLY A 102 -5.22 -12.36 -16.51
C GLY A 102 -5.36 -12.12 -15.01
N ALA A 103 -5.07 -10.90 -14.54
CA ALA A 103 -5.31 -10.50 -13.16
C ALA A 103 -6.81 -10.37 -12.88
N VAL A 104 -7.56 -9.75 -13.78
CA VAL A 104 -9.04 -9.65 -13.65
C VAL A 104 -9.69 -11.03 -13.61
N LYS A 105 -9.25 -11.97 -14.44
CA LYS A 105 -9.76 -13.35 -14.43
C LYS A 105 -9.49 -14.05 -13.10
N ARG A 106 -8.34 -13.76 -12.45
CA ARG A 106 -7.92 -14.43 -11.23
C ARG A 106 -8.51 -13.80 -9.96
N PHE A 107 -8.47 -12.48 -9.87
CA PHE A 107 -8.77 -11.71 -8.66
C PHE A 107 -10.13 -11.01 -8.72
N GLY A 108 -10.78 -10.99 -9.88
CA GLY A 108 -11.90 -10.10 -10.15
C GLY A 108 -11.45 -8.70 -10.56
N VAL A 109 -12.41 -7.86 -10.92
CA VAL A 109 -12.15 -6.43 -11.20
C VAL A 109 -11.83 -5.73 -9.88
N MET A 110 -10.80 -4.87 -9.89
CA MET A 110 -10.45 -4.04 -8.74
C MET A 110 -11.67 -3.19 -8.35
N PRO A 111 -12.12 -3.21 -7.08
CA PRO A 111 -13.22 -2.36 -6.66
C PRO A 111 -12.83 -0.89 -6.84
N LYS A 112 -13.73 -0.07 -7.41
CA LYS A 112 -13.50 1.38 -7.57
C LYS A 112 -13.14 2.00 -6.22
N GLN A 113 -11.96 2.61 -6.18
CA GLN A 113 -11.45 3.40 -5.07
C GLN A 113 -11.50 4.87 -5.48
N VAL A 114 -11.69 5.77 -4.52
CA VAL A 114 -11.56 7.21 -4.78
C VAL A 114 -10.32 7.68 -4.05
N PHE A 115 -9.42 8.29 -4.80
CA PHE A 115 -8.18 8.87 -4.31
C PHE A 115 -8.05 10.28 -4.89
N PRO A 116 -7.44 11.23 -4.19
CA PRO A 116 -7.09 12.53 -4.76
C PRO A 116 -6.23 12.35 -6.01
N GLU A 117 -6.46 13.15 -7.05
CA GLU A 117 -5.73 13.05 -8.32
C GLU A 117 -4.22 13.18 -8.11
N GLU A 118 -3.81 14.13 -7.27
CA GLU A 118 -2.41 14.37 -6.92
C GLU A 118 -1.78 13.17 -6.18
N THR A 119 -2.56 12.42 -5.38
CA THR A 119 -2.07 11.19 -4.73
C THR A 119 -1.69 10.15 -5.78
N ILE A 120 -2.55 9.94 -6.80
CA ILE A 120 -2.25 8.98 -7.86
C ILE A 120 -1.11 9.46 -8.74
N LYS A 121 -1.01 10.77 -8.99
CA LYS A 121 0.10 11.38 -9.73
C LYS A 121 1.44 11.12 -9.03
N GLN A 122 1.53 11.35 -7.72
CA GLN A 122 2.77 11.08 -6.97
C GLN A 122 3.14 9.59 -6.94
N ILE A 123 2.15 8.70 -6.80
CA ILE A 123 2.37 7.24 -6.88
C ILE A 123 2.89 6.86 -8.27
N SER A 124 2.30 7.41 -9.33
CA SER A 124 2.66 7.11 -10.71
C SER A 124 4.06 7.65 -11.05
N ASP A 125 4.39 8.85 -10.58
CA ASP A 125 5.72 9.45 -10.69
C ASP A 125 6.80 8.55 -10.07
N TYR A 126 6.56 8.08 -8.84
CA TYR A 126 7.44 7.12 -8.17
C TYR A 126 7.57 5.81 -8.95
N MET A 127 6.44 5.23 -9.36
CA MET A 127 6.42 3.97 -10.10
C MET A 127 7.12 4.10 -11.46
N PHE A 128 7.07 5.25 -12.12
CA PHE A 128 7.71 5.45 -13.42
C PHE A 128 9.24 5.48 -13.28
N ASP A 129 9.75 6.32 -12.38
CA ASP A 129 11.18 6.62 -12.27
C ASP A 129 12.00 5.56 -11.53
N TYR A 130 11.38 4.80 -10.61
CA TYR A 130 12.12 3.95 -9.67
C TYR A 130 11.74 2.48 -9.77
N ASP A 131 12.71 1.60 -9.50
CA ASP A 131 12.42 0.20 -9.22
C ASP A 131 11.61 0.09 -7.92
N ILE A 132 10.60 -0.78 -7.95
CA ILE A 132 9.67 -0.98 -6.83
C ILE A 132 9.76 -2.41 -6.31
N GLU A 133 9.48 -2.56 -5.03
CA GLU A 133 9.54 -3.85 -4.34
C GLU A 133 8.72 -4.92 -5.08
N GLU A 134 9.30 -6.12 -5.20
CA GLU A 134 8.68 -7.25 -5.87
C GLU A 134 8.74 -8.53 -5.02
N PRO A 135 7.75 -9.43 -5.16
CA PRO A 135 7.80 -10.73 -4.52
C PRO A 135 8.99 -11.55 -5.01
N THR A 136 9.58 -12.37 -4.14
CA THR A 136 10.72 -13.24 -4.47
C THR A 136 10.45 -14.22 -5.63
N TRP A 137 9.17 -14.54 -5.89
CA TRP A 137 8.74 -15.42 -6.99
C TRP A 137 8.44 -14.67 -8.30
N PHE A 138 8.49 -13.33 -8.31
CA PHE A 138 7.96 -12.54 -9.41
C PHE A 138 8.76 -12.67 -10.70
N GLU A 139 10.09 -12.57 -10.65
CA GLU A 139 10.94 -12.71 -11.85
C GLU A 139 10.74 -14.07 -12.52
N ASP A 140 10.79 -15.16 -11.74
CA ASP A 140 10.60 -16.52 -12.24
C ASP A 140 9.22 -16.68 -12.90
N HIS A 141 8.17 -16.16 -12.29
CA HIS A 141 6.81 -16.21 -12.83
C HIS A 141 6.63 -15.34 -14.09
N PHE A 142 7.21 -14.14 -14.10
CA PHE A 142 7.08 -13.21 -15.22
C PHE A 142 7.90 -13.68 -16.44
N ASN A 143 9.11 -14.20 -16.19
CA ASN A 143 9.98 -14.73 -17.23
C ASN A 143 9.49 -16.08 -17.76
N SER A 144 8.97 -16.98 -16.90
CA SER A 144 8.40 -18.26 -17.36
C SER A 144 7.16 -18.08 -18.26
N LYS A 145 6.38 -17.00 -18.08
CA LYS A 145 5.30 -16.64 -19.01
C LYS A 145 5.81 -16.14 -20.36
N LYS A 146 6.95 -15.44 -20.41
CA LYS A 146 7.61 -15.08 -21.67
C LYS A 146 8.23 -16.30 -22.37
N VAL A 147 8.73 -17.30 -21.63
CA VAL A 147 9.36 -18.52 -22.18
C VAL A 147 8.37 -19.46 -22.88
N LYS A 148 7.04 -19.34 -22.65
CA LYS A 148 6.05 -20.04 -23.51
C LYS A 148 5.96 -19.49 -24.95
N GLN A 149 6.64 -18.38 -25.24
CA GLN A 149 6.94 -17.91 -26.59
C GLN A 149 8.47 -17.76 -26.73
N LYS A 150 9.10 -18.77 -27.35
CA LYS A 150 10.53 -18.90 -27.69
C LYS A 150 11.43 -19.53 -26.62
N GLY A 151 11.72 -20.81 -26.86
CA GLY A 151 13.05 -21.43 -26.90
C GLY A 151 14.10 -21.05 -25.85
N GLN A 152 14.39 -22.03 -24.99
CA GLN A 152 15.67 -22.35 -24.31
C GLN A 152 16.67 -21.20 -24.06
N GLY A 153 16.90 -20.89 -22.78
CA GLY A 153 18.03 -20.09 -22.33
C GLY A 153 18.37 -20.35 -20.87
N LEU A 154 19.64 -20.65 -20.61
CA LEU A 154 20.23 -21.17 -19.37
C LEU A 154 20.02 -20.30 -18.13
N GLY A 155 19.67 -20.94 -17.01
CA GLY A 155 19.57 -20.33 -15.69
C GLY A 155 20.92 -20.04 -15.02
N LYS A 156 20.99 -18.88 -14.34
CA LYS A 156 21.94 -18.41 -13.31
C LYS A 156 21.34 -17.06 -12.84
N LYS A 157 21.24 -16.65 -11.57
CA LYS A 157 21.86 -17.02 -10.29
C LYS A 157 20.84 -16.66 -9.19
N LYS A 158 20.87 -17.42 -8.08
CA LYS A 158 20.16 -17.13 -6.82
C LYS A 158 20.69 -15.85 -6.17
N GLY A 159 19.80 -14.90 -5.90
CA GLY A 159 20.01 -13.84 -4.90
C GLY A 159 19.36 -14.27 -3.59
N ASN A 160 20.16 -14.45 -2.55
CA ASN A 160 19.68 -14.66 -1.18
C ASN A 160 19.13 -13.32 -0.65
N HIS A 161 17.82 -13.09 -0.76
CA HIS A 161 17.15 -12.05 0.01
C HIS A 161 16.45 -12.68 1.21
N LYS A 162 17.23 -12.94 2.26
CA LYS A 162 16.70 -12.81 3.62
C LYS A 162 16.76 -11.33 3.96
N GLN A 163 15.66 -10.62 3.76
CA GLN A 163 15.39 -9.41 4.52
C GLN A 163 14.03 -9.59 5.16
N GLN A 164 14.07 -9.95 6.44
CA GLN A 164 13.03 -9.54 7.37
C GLN A 164 12.96 -8.02 7.29
N GLU A 165 11.78 -7.50 6.99
CA GLU A 165 11.42 -6.10 7.17
C GLU A 165 11.67 -5.70 8.64
N GLN A 166 12.79 -5.05 8.87
CA GLN A 166 12.92 -4.00 9.86
C GLN A 166 13.53 -2.82 9.10
N ALA A 167 12.67 -2.00 8.49
CA ALA A 167 13.07 -0.64 8.20
C ALA A 167 13.43 -0.01 9.55
N ASN A 168 14.69 0.44 9.70
CA ASN A 168 15.16 1.10 10.92
C ASN A 168 14.16 2.19 11.31
N ALA A 169 13.56 2.04 12.49
CA ALA A 169 12.54 2.95 13.03
C ALA A 169 13.13 4.29 13.52
N GLU A 170 14.42 4.55 13.28
CA GLU A 170 15.19 5.58 13.98
C GLU A 170 15.21 6.96 13.31
N ASP A 171 14.52 7.19 12.19
CA ASP A 171 14.48 8.54 11.57
C ASP A 171 13.14 8.91 10.91
N LEU A 172 12.02 8.43 11.46
CA LEU A 172 10.69 8.84 11.05
C LEU A 172 10.15 9.88 12.04
N THR A 173 9.71 11.03 11.53
CA THR A 173 8.95 12.00 12.34
C THR A 173 7.75 11.31 13.00
N ASP A 174 7.32 11.81 14.16
CA ASP A 174 6.19 11.25 14.91
C ASP A 174 4.94 11.01 14.05
N GLY A 175 4.62 11.97 13.18
CA GLY A 175 3.51 11.83 12.23
C GLY A 175 3.69 10.66 11.27
N LYS A 176 4.91 10.43 10.74
CA LYS A 176 5.21 9.30 9.87
C LYS A 176 5.13 7.97 10.61
N ARG A 177 5.56 7.91 11.88
CA ARG A 177 5.47 6.71 12.75
C ARG A 177 4.02 6.36 13.04
N GLY A 178 3.24 7.31 13.54
CA GLY A 178 1.81 7.09 13.83
C GLY A 178 1.01 6.67 12.59
N LEU A 179 1.29 7.32 11.46
CA LEU A 179 0.68 6.97 10.17
C LEU A 179 1.07 5.55 9.73
N ASN A 180 2.34 5.18 9.91
CA ASN A 180 2.80 3.82 9.64
C ASN A 180 2.04 2.77 10.48
N TYR A 181 1.88 3.01 11.78
CA TYR A 181 1.18 2.08 12.69
C TYR A 181 -0.29 1.93 12.31
N ALA A 182 -0.99 3.04 12.06
CA ALA A 182 -2.39 3.02 11.64
C ALA A 182 -2.58 2.24 10.33
N LEU A 183 -1.71 2.45 9.35
CA LEU A 183 -1.92 1.94 8.00
C LEU A 183 -1.44 0.51 7.80
N THR A 184 -0.37 0.10 8.46
CA THR A 184 0.01 -1.32 8.52
C THR A 184 -1.06 -2.13 9.25
N THR A 185 -1.67 -1.58 10.31
CA THR A 185 -2.83 -2.21 10.99
C THR A 185 -4.05 -2.28 10.07
N LYS A 186 -4.37 -1.20 9.36
CA LYS A 186 -5.41 -1.17 8.31
C LYS A 186 -5.16 -2.25 7.26
N ALA A 187 -3.91 -2.42 6.82
CA ALA A 187 -3.54 -3.40 5.81
C ALA A 187 -3.76 -4.84 6.29
N VAL A 188 -3.40 -5.16 7.54
CA VAL A 188 -3.64 -6.49 8.12
C VAL A 188 -5.13 -6.78 8.24
N LEU A 189 -5.92 -5.84 8.77
CA LEU A 189 -7.38 -5.99 8.86
C LEU A 189 -8.02 -6.12 7.48
N GLY A 190 -7.66 -5.21 6.57
CA GLY A 190 -8.18 -5.17 5.20
C GLY A 190 -7.88 -6.44 4.44
N ARG A 191 -6.66 -6.98 4.55
CA ARG A 191 -6.26 -8.22 3.88
C ARG A 191 -7.12 -9.41 4.34
N ASN A 192 -7.24 -9.59 5.65
CA ASN A 192 -8.02 -10.70 6.21
C ASN A 192 -9.52 -10.56 5.88
N LEU A 193 -10.06 -9.33 6.00
CA LEU A 193 -11.45 -9.04 5.66
C LEU A 193 -11.73 -9.33 4.18
N MET A 194 -10.89 -8.83 3.27
CA MET A 194 -11.06 -9.03 1.84
C MET A 194 -10.93 -10.47 1.41
N GLY A 195 -9.98 -11.21 1.98
CA GLY A 195 -9.85 -12.65 1.73
C GLY A 195 -11.14 -13.41 2.08
N ILE A 196 -11.76 -13.09 3.22
CA ILE A 196 -13.02 -13.74 3.64
C ILE A 196 -14.20 -13.25 2.79
N LEU A 197 -14.31 -11.95 2.55
CA LEU A 197 -15.38 -11.36 1.76
C LEU A 197 -15.43 -11.97 0.35
N GLN A 198 -14.27 -12.14 -0.29
CA GLN A 198 -14.17 -12.72 -1.63
C GLN A 198 -14.45 -14.23 -1.63
N LYS A 199 -13.95 -14.98 -0.64
CA LYS A 199 -14.04 -16.45 -0.62
C LYS A 199 -15.36 -16.97 -0.06
N LYS A 200 -15.95 -16.26 0.90
CA LYS A 200 -17.10 -16.74 1.70
C LYS A 200 -18.29 -15.78 1.69
N GLY A 201 -18.11 -14.52 1.33
CA GLY A 201 -19.18 -13.54 1.24
C GLY A 201 -19.34 -12.67 2.50
N THR A 202 -20.36 -11.81 2.47
CA THR A 202 -20.53 -10.70 3.42
C THR A 202 -20.91 -11.16 4.84
N ILE A 203 -21.68 -12.25 4.98
CA ILE A 203 -22.12 -12.77 6.28
C ILE A 203 -20.92 -13.31 7.09
N GLU A 204 -20.05 -14.07 6.44
CA GLU A 204 -18.82 -14.60 7.05
C GLU A 204 -17.82 -13.47 7.34
N ALA A 205 -17.77 -12.45 6.47
CA ALA A 205 -16.97 -11.25 6.71
C ALA A 205 -17.45 -10.48 7.96
N LEU A 206 -18.75 -10.43 8.23
CA LEU A 206 -19.28 -9.87 9.48
C LEU A 206 -18.84 -10.68 10.71
N THR A 207 -18.88 -12.01 10.63
CA THR A 207 -18.40 -12.89 11.71
C THR A 207 -16.93 -12.63 12.02
N PHE A 208 -16.11 -12.46 10.98
CA PHE A 208 -14.71 -12.06 11.12
C PHE A 208 -14.57 -10.69 11.80
N CYS A 209 -15.31 -9.68 11.35
CA CYS A 209 -15.29 -8.35 11.97
C CYS A 209 -15.70 -8.39 13.45
N ASN A 210 -16.64 -9.26 13.82
CA ASN A 210 -17.11 -9.43 15.19
C ASN A 210 -16.08 -10.10 16.09
N THR A 211 -15.37 -11.11 15.59
CA THR A 211 -14.56 -11.99 16.45
C THR A 211 -13.05 -11.83 16.29
N LYS A 212 -12.57 -11.29 15.16
CA LYS A 212 -11.14 -11.25 14.80
C LYS A 212 -10.56 -9.86 14.61
N ALA A 213 -11.39 -8.83 14.39
CA ALA A 213 -10.88 -7.48 14.15
C ALA A 213 -10.10 -6.91 15.35
N TYR A 214 -10.61 -7.08 16.57
CA TYR A 214 -9.92 -6.65 17.80
C TYR A 214 -8.61 -7.41 18.04
N PRO A 215 -8.61 -8.76 18.06
CA PRO A 215 -7.36 -9.52 18.23
C PRO A 215 -6.26 -9.15 17.21
N LEU A 216 -6.63 -8.86 15.95
CA LEU A 216 -5.66 -8.42 14.95
C LEU A 216 -5.14 -7.00 15.22
N THR A 217 -5.98 -6.11 15.72
CA THR A 217 -5.55 -4.76 16.12
C THR A 217 -4.62 -4.83 17.33
N ASP A 218 -4.93 -5.67 18.32
CA ASP A 218 -4.09 -5.88 19.51
C ASP A 218 -2.74 -6.52 19.16
N SER A 219 -2.75 -7.45 18.20
CA SER A 219 -1.50 -8.01 17.66
C SER A 219 -0.62 -6.94 17.03
N MET A 220 -1.21 -6.01 16.26
CA MET A 220 -0.46 -4.92 15.64
C MET A 220 -0.01 -3.85 16.63
N ALA A 221 -0.81 -3.59 17.66
CA ALA A 221 -0.42 -2.76 18.80
C ALA A 221 0.86 -3.31 19.47
N THR A 222 0.93 -4.64 19.65
CA THR A 222 2.13 -5.32 20.18
C THR A 222 3.32 -5.21 19.23
N VAL A 223 3.12 -5.44 17.92
CA VAL A 223 4.18 -5.33 16.90
C VAL A 223 4.83 -3.94 16.90
N HIS A 224 4.02 -2.90 17.07
CA HIS A 224 4.48 -1.51 17.01
C HIS A 224 4.87 -0.93 18.38
N ASN A 225 4.75 -1.71 19.45
CA ASN A 225 4.87 -1.22 20.83
C ASN A 225 4.06 0.07 21.07
N ALA A 226 2.81 0.06 20.62
CA ALA A 226 1.92 1.21 20.63
C ALA A 226 0.51 0.79 21.10
N THR A 227 -0.31 1.74 21.55
CA THR A 227 -1.75 1.54 21.65
C THR A 227 -2.39 1.92 20.33
N ILE A 228 -3.19 1.02 19.73
CA ILE A 228 -3.87 1.27 18.46
C ILE A 228 -5.36 0.99 18.65
N LYS A 229 -6.20 1.96 18.32
CA LYS A 229 -7.66 1.86 18.41
C LYS A 229 -8.32 2.39 17.14
N ARG A 230 -9.55 1.94 16.91
CA ARG A 230 -10.49 2.59 15.99
C ARG A 230 -11.58 3.24 16.83
N VAL A 231 -11.89 4.49 16.55
CA VAL A 231 -12.89 5.28 17.31
C VAL A 231 -13.87 5.96 16.36
N THR A 232 -15.11 6.18 16.80
CA THR A 232 -16.19 6.71 15.96
C THR A 232 -17.34 7.28 16.78
N ASP A 233 -18.02 8.26 16.18
CA ASP A 233 -19.32 8.81 16.57
C ASP A 233 -20.51 7.85 16.35
N LYS A 234 -20.37 6.90 15.40
CA LYS A 234 -21.38 5.88 15.05
C LYS A 234 -20.81 4.46 15.22
N PRO A 235 -20.63 3.99 16.48
CA PRO A 235 -20.04 2.68 16.74
C PRO A 235 -20.93 1.50 16.30
N ARG A 236 -20.28 0.46 15.77
CA ARG A 236 -20.88 -0.88 15.60
C ARG A 236 -20.66 -1.74 16.83
N ASN A 237 -19.39 -1.91 17.18
CA ASN A 237 -19.01 -2.36 18.51
C ASN A 237 -18.91 -1.11 19.42
N PRO A 238 -19.67 -1.04 20.53
CA PRO A 238 -19.63 0.02 21.53
C PRO A 238 -18.23 0.41 22.02
N ASP A 239 -17.27 -0.53 22.03
CA ASP A 239 -15.89 -0.29 22.46
C ASP A 239 -15.14 0.71 21.57
N ASN A 240 -15.65 1.00 20.36
CA ASN A 240 -15.08 2.02 19.46
C ASN A 240 -15.73 3.40 19.63
N ILE A 241 -16.48 3.67 20.70
CA ILE A 241 -17.05 5.01 20.90
C ILE A 241 -15.94 6.05 21.05
N ALA A 242 -16.03 7.13 20.27
CA ALA A 242 -15.10 8.25 20.36
C ALA A 242 -15.33 9.06 21.65
N ASN A 243 -14.24 9.54 22.25
CA ASN A 243 -14.32 10.48 23.37
C ASN A 243 -14.59 11.92 22.86
N SER A 244 -14.78 12.87 23.79
CA SER A 244 -15.12 14.26 23.45
C SER A 244 -14.09 14.97 22.57
N GLU A 245 -12.80 14.71 22.74
CA GLU A 245 -11.74 15.28 21.90
C GLU A 245 -11.71 14.63 20.51
N GLU A 246 -11.83 13.30 20.45
CA GLU A 246 -11.88 12.54 19.20
C GLU A 246 -13.08 12.92 18.33
N LEU A 247 -14.22 13.28 18.93
CA LEU A 247 -15.39 13.79 18.20
C LEU A 247 -15.08 15.10 17.47
N ILE A 248 -14.30 16.00 18.07
CA ILE A 248 -13.87 17.25 17.41
C ILE A 248 -13.02 16.93 16.18
N TYR A 249 -12.11 15.96 16.30
CA TYR A 249 -11.27 15.53 15.18
C TYR A 249 -12.05 14.81 14.08
N ILE A 250 -13.06 14.01 14.44
CA ILE A 250 -13.96 13.40 13.46
C ILE A 250 -14.65 14.48 12.62
N GLU A 251 -15.21 15.51 13.25
CA GLU A 251 -15.88 16.60 12.53
C GLU A 251 -14.89 17.38 11.65
N LYS A 252 -13.69 17.67 12.15
CA LYS A 252 -12.63 18.31 11.34
C LYS A 252 -12.28 17.49 10.09
N PHE A 253 -12.17 16.17 10.21
CA PHE A 253 -11.92 15.30 9.05
C PHE A 253 -13.12 15.21 8.12
N LYS A 254 -14.35 15.22 8.63
CA LYS A 254 -15.56 15.26 7.80
C LYS A 254 -15.59 16.52 6.93
N GLU A 255 -15.27 17.68 7.51
CA GLU A 255 -15.19 18.96 6.79
C GLU A 255 -14.12 18.91 5.69
N ARG A 256 -12.89 18.46 6.02
CA ARG A 256 -11.81 18.32 5.02
C ARG A 256 -12.17 17.39 3.88
N VAL A 257 -12.75 16.23 4.19
CA VAL A 257 -13.17 15.26 3.16
C VAL A 257 -14.30 15.83 2.30
N PHE A 258 -15.24 16.57 2.90
CA PHE A 258 -16.33 17.23 2.17
C PHE A 258 -15.82 18.33 1.22
N ASN A 259 -14.79 19.08 1.63
CA ASN A 259 -14.16 20.12 0.82
C ASN A 259 -13.11 19.58 -0.18
N GLU A 260 -12.86 18.26 -0.20
CA GLU A 260 -11.81 17.62 -0.99
C GLU A 260 -10.38 18.14 -0.67
N ASP A 261 -10.18 18.61 0.56
CA ASP A 261 -8.90 19.10 1.05
C ASP A 261 -7.88 17.97 1.26
N GLU A 262 -6.59 18.33 1.33
CA GLU A 262 -5.54 17.40 1.73
C GLU A 262 -5.75 16.89 3.17
N ILE A 263 -5.62 15.57 3.33
CA ILE A 263 -5.86 14.86 4.59
C ILE A 263 -4.54 14.64 5.32
N ASP A 264 -4.19 15.59 6.18
CA ASP A 264 -3.06 15.48 7.09
C ASP A 264 -3.44 14.75 8.39
N PRO A 265 -2.53 13.96 8.97
CA PRO A 265 -2.74 13.44 10.31
C PRO A 265 -2.73 14.55 11.36
N ILE A 266 -3.42 14.30 12.47
CA ILE A 266 -3.30 15.12 13.68
C ILE A 266 -2.27 14.45 14.60
N VAL A 267 -1.26 15.20 15.01
CA VAL A 267 -0.19 14.74 15.90
C VAL A 267 -0.13 15.65 17.11
N ILE A 268 -0.29 15.08 18.29
CA ILE A 268 -0.26 15.78 19.58
C ILE A 268 0.89 15.21 20.39
N GLN A 269 1.81 16.07 20.81
CA GLN A 269 2.90 15.67 21.67
C GLN A 269 2.51 15.91 23.13
N LEU A 270 2.57 14.86 23.95
CA LEU A 270 2.20 14.86 25.36
C LEU A 270 3.39 14.37 26.20
N ASN A 271 4.26 15.28 26.64
CA ASN A 271 5.51 14.95 27.34
C ASN A 271 6.32 13.89 26.56
N ASP A 272 6.41 12.67 27.08
CA ASP A 272 7.15 11.54 26.49
C ASP A 272 6.30 10.69 25.52
N LYS A 273 5.01 11.02 25.37
CA LYS A 273 4.08 10.33 24.48
C LYS A 273 3.71 11.16 23.26
N VAL A 274 3.33 10.45 22.20
CA VAL A 274 2.70 10.99 21.01
C VAL A 274 1.31 10.39 20.90
N GLN A 275 0.32 11.25 20.68
CA GLN A 275 -1.01 10.85 20.26
C GLN A 275 -1.22 11.22 18.79
N PHE A 276 -1.68 10.27 18.00
CA PHE A 276 -1.83 10.38 16.56
C PHE A 276 -3.24 10.00 16.13
N TYR A 277 -3.80 10.77 15.18
CA TYR A 277 -5.10 10.49 14.59
C TYR A 277 -5.09 10.58 13.06
N TYR A 278 -5.80 9.64 12.42
CA TYR A 278 -5.98 9.62 10.96
C TYR A 278 -7.35 9.04 10.57
N PRO A 279 -8.07 9.60 9.58
CA PRO A 279 -9.43 9.20 9.31
C PRO A 279 -9.53 7.83 8.62
N ILE A 280 -10.66 7.18 8.86
CA ILE A 280 -11.10 5.97 8.17
C ILE A 280 -12.19 6.41 7.19
N ILE A 281 -11.85 6.47 5.91
CA ILE A 281 -12.76 6.90 4.85
C ILE A 281 -13.42 5.67 4.21
N THR A 282 -14.74 5.74 4.01
CA THR A 282 -15.52 4.68 3.36
C THR A 282 -15.26 4.63 1.85
N ASN A 283 -15.34 3.43 1.30
CA ASN A 283 -15.35 3.20 -0.15
C ASN A 283 -16.50 2.23 -0.51
N SER A 284 -16.61 1.89 -1.79
CA SER A 284 -17.66 1.00 -2.33
C SER A 284 -17.82 -0.32 -1.56
N MET A 285 -16.72 -0.96 -1.17
CA MET A 285 -16.76 -2.23 -0.42
C MET A 285 -17.24 -2.04 1.03
N CYS A 286 -16.99 -0.89 1.66
CA CYS A 286 -17.51 -0.60 3.01
C CYS A 286 -19.04 -0.61 3.04
N LEU A 287 -19.68 -0.19 1.95
CA LEU A 287 -21.14 0.02 1.90
C LEU A 287 -21.94 -1.28 1.97
N GLN A 288 -21.32 -2.41 1.68
CA GLN A 288 -21.95 -3.73 1.85
C GLN A 288 -22.37 -4.00 3.30
N CYS A 289 -21.73 -3.35 4.27
CA CYS A 289 -22.00 -3.50 5.70
C CYS A 289 -22.32 -2.18 6.42
N HIS A 290 -21.90 -1.05 5.86
CA HIS A 290 -22.04 0.28 6.47
C HIS A 290 -22.93 1.24 5.67
N GLY A 291 -23.42 0.83 4.50
CA GLY A 291 -24.22 1.68 3.64
C GLY A 291 -25.67 1.90 4.08
N LYS A 292 -26.50 2.40 3.17
CA LYS A 292 -27.95 2.57 3.35
C LYS A 292 -28.67 1.22 3.52
N PRO A 293 -29.45 1.03 4.60
CA PRO A 293 -30.25 -0.16 4.81
C PRO A 293 -31.22 -0.44 3.65
N ASN A 294 -31.29 -1.69 3.18
CA ASN A 294 -32.15 -2.14 2.08
C ASN A 294 -31.86 -1.50 0.72
N GLU A 295 -30.78 -0.73 0.58
CA GLU A 295 -30.30 -0.19 -0.68
C GLU A 295 -28.92 -0.76 -1.01
N THR A 296 -27.90 -0.36 -0.24
CA THR A 296 -26.53 -0.86 -0.40
C THR A 296 -26.19 -1.99 0.58
N ILE A 297 -26.88 -2.06 1.73
CA ILE A 297 -26.85 -3.22 2.63
C ILE A 297 -28.03 -4.15 2.33
N LYS A 298 -27.73 -5.41 2.01
CA LYS A 298 -28.75 -6.44 1.79
C LYS A 298 -29.49 -6.81 3.09
N LYS A 299 -30.73 -7.27 2.96
CA LYS A 299 -31.62 -7.59 4.10
C LYS A 299 -31.07 -8.68 5.02
N ASP A 300 -30.49 -9.74 4.46
CA ASP A 300 -29.82 -10.82 5.20
C ASP A 300 -28.61 -10.33 6.01
N VAL A 301 -27.82 -9.42 5.42
CA VAL A 301 -26.70 -8.75 6.09
C VAL A 301 -27.20 -7.87 7.23
N LEU A 302 -28.27 -7.09 7.05
CA LEU A 302 -28.90 -6.31 8.12
C LEU A 302 -29.36 -7.18 9.29
N ASN A 303 -30.02 -8.31 9.00
CA ASN A 303 -30.46 -9.25 10.04
C ASN A 303 -29.27 -9.78 10.84
N THR A 304 -28.18 -10.14 10.15
CA THR A 304 -26.95 -10.62 10.79
C THR A 304 -26.29 -9.53 11.65
N ILE A 305 -26.26 -8.28 11.15
CA ILE A 305 -25.76 -7.13 11.91
C ILE A 305 -26.58 -6.95 13.19
N ALA A 306 -27.92 -6.99 13.11
CA ALA A 306 -28.78 -6.83 14.27
C ALA A 306 -28.58 -7.95 15.31
N GLN A 307 -28.30 -9.18 14.86
CA GLN A 307 -27.99 -10.31 15.74
C GLN A 307 -26.65 -10.14 16.47
N PHE A 308 -25.58 -9.77 15.76
CA PHE A 308 -24.25 -9.61 16.35
C PHE A 308 -24.07 -8.29 17.10
N TYR A 309 -24.79 -7.25 16.70
CA TYR A 309 -24.66 -5.89 17.19
C TYR A 309 -26.04 -5.25 17.42
N PRO A 310 -26.76 -5.60 18.50
CA PRO A 310 -28.10 -5.08 18.77
C PRO A 310 -28.19 -3.56 18.95
N LYS A 311 -27.06 -2.89 19.20
CA LYS A 311 -26.93 -1.44 19.37
C LYS A 311 -26.14 -0.77 18.23
N ASP A 312 -26.06 -1.42 17.06
CA ASP A 312 -25.32 -0.89 15.92
C ASP A 312 -25.81 0.50 15.51
N LYS A 313 -24.85 1.42 15.31
CA LYS A 313 -25.11 2.75 14.73
C LYS A 313 -24.41 2.95 13.38
N ALA A 314 -23.62 1.97 12.94
CA ALA A 314 -22.68 2.12 11.84
C ALA A 314 -23.29 1.87 10.46
N ILE A 315 -24.42 2.49 10.18
CA ILE A 315 -25.18 2.35 8.92
C ILE A 315 -25.49 3.71 8.30
N GLY A 316 -25.91 3.70 7.05
CA GLY A 316 -26.31 4.89 6.29
C GLY A 316 -25.15 5.68 5.72
N TYR A 317 -23.96 5.08 5.59
CA TYR A 317 -22.82 5.75 4.97
C TYR A 317 -22.90 5.74 3.43
N GLU A 318 -22.26 6.72 2.82
CA GLU A 318 -21.96 6.80 1.39
C GLU A 318 -20.46 6.60 1.12
N ILE A 319 -20.07 6.61 -0.15
CA ILE A 319 -18.65 6.61 -0.55
C ILE A 319 -18.02 7.95 -0.12
N ASN A 320 -16.76 7.92 0.32
CA ASN A 320 -15.99 9.10 0.73
C ASN A 320 -16.55 9.81 1.96
N GLU A 321 -17.07 9.05 2.92
CA GLU A 321 -17.46 9.58 4.21
C GLU A 321 -16.50 9.12 5.32
N VAL A 322 -16.33 9.95 6.34
CA VAL A 322 -15.53 9.60 7.52
C VAL A 322 -16.32 8.62 8.39
N ARG A 323 -15.89 7.36 8.38
CA ARG A 323 -16.40 6.29 9.25
C ARG A 323 -15.95 6.48 10.70
N GLY A 324 -14.78 7.04 10.92
CA GLY A 324 -14.15 7.19 12.24
C GLY A 324 -12.68 7.49 12.12
N LEU A 325 -11.91 7.27 13.18
CA LEU A 325 -10.47 7.53 13.23
C LEU A 325 -9.69 6.28 13.64
N TRP A 326 -8.47 6.19 13.14
CA TRP A 326 -7.39 5.54 13.86
C TRP A 326 -6.94 6.47 14.99
N SER A 327 -6.82 5.93 16.21
CA SER A 327 -6.30 6.59 17.40
C SER A 327 -5.09 5.79 17.88
N VAL A 328 -3.91 6.38 17.79
CA VAL A 328 -2.63 5.70 18.03
C VAL A 328 -1.83 6.46 19.07
N SER A 329 -1.36 5.76 20.11
CA SER A 329 -0.53 6.32 21.17
C SER A 329 0.78 5.55 21.30
N PHE A 330 1.91 6.23 21.35
CA PHE A 330 3.24 5.61 21.45
C PHE A 330 4.24 6.54 22.13
N GLU A 331 5.32 5.96 22.68
CA GLU A 331 6.42 6.73 23.26
C GLU A 331 7.27 7.38 22.17
N LYS A 332 7.79 8.58 22.46
CA LYS A 332 8.65 9.36 21.55
C LYS A 332 9.90 8.62 21.14
#